data_AF-A0A531L6Z8-F1
#
_entry.id   AF-A0A531L6Z8-F1
#
_cell.length_a   1.000
_cell.length_b   1.000
_cell.length_c   1.000
_cell.angle_alpha   90.00
_cell.angle_beta   90.00
_cell.angle_gamma   90.00
#
_symmetry.space_group_name_H-M   'P 1'
#
loop_
_entity.id
_entity.type
_entity.pdbx_description
1 polymer ?
#
loop_
_entity_poly.entity_id
_entity_poly.type
_entity_poly.pdbx_seq_one_letter_code
_entity_poly.pdbx_strand_id
1 'polypeptide(L)'
;ARRGNWVFDQVGVALDTAADRLAVQGALPRWIANAWTQEHDLGISRHGFDDGQACLCCMYLPSGKSKDEHQLIAEELGIPEAHEQVKTLLQTNAGVPNDFVVRVATAMAVPFEPLAPFVGQPLRSFYQQAICGGLVFQLSEGSRRVRTVVPMAFQSVLAGIMLAADLVKHSAGFPMSPTTSTRVNLLRPLGSHLHDPKAKDSSGRCICSDDDFIAAYRRKYGEPVDQVSDVSAA
;
A
#
# COMPACT_ATOMS: atom_id res chain seq x y z
N ALA A 1 -9.31 -24.05 6.48
CA ALA A 1 -10.26 -22.97 6.83
C ALA A 1 -11.49 -23.05 5.94
N ARG A 2 -12.71 -23.03 6.48
CA ARG A 2 -13.92 -22.91 5.66
C ARG A 2 -13.90 -21.54 4.98
N ARG A 3 -13.86 -21.48 3.64
CA ARG A 3 -14.07 -20.22 2.91
C ARG A 3 -15.51 -19.78 3.17
N GLY A 4 -15.69 -18.74 3.99
CA GLY A 4 -16.98 -18.06 4.07
C GLY A 4 -17.24 -17.29 2.77
N ASN A 5 -18.49 -17.23 2.34
CA ASN A 5 -18.93 -16.34 1.27
C ASN A 5 -19.02 -14.90 1.81
N TRP A 6 -17.87 -14.30 2.07
CA TRP A 6 -17.79 -12.92 2.54
C TRP A 6 -18.00 -11.96 1.36
N VAL A 7 -19.02 -11.12 1.45
CA VAL A 7 -19.29 -10.07 0.49
C VAL A 7 -18.77 -8.75 1.07
N PHE A 8 -17.63 -8.30 0.57
CA PHE A 8 -17.04 -7.01 0.94
C PHE A 8 -17.45 -5.95 -0.09
N ASP A 9 -18.56 -5.27 0.14
CA ASP A 9 -19.05 -4.23 -0.77
C ASP A 9 -18.18 -2.98 -0.74
N GLN A 10 -17.75 -2.58 0.46
CA GLN A 10 -17.00 -1.35 0.72
C GLN A 10 -15.77 -1.70 1.54
N VAL A 11 -14.60 -1.25 1.08
CA VAL A 11 -13.32 -1.62 1.72
C VAL A 11 -12.43 -0.40 1.91
N GLY A 12 -11.99 -0.18 3.15
CA GLY A 12 -10.87 0.70 3.47
C GLY A 12 -9.56 -0.07 3.37
N VAL A 13 -8.57 0.48 2.66
CA VAL A 13 -7.29 -0.16 2.39
C VAL A 13 -6.15 0.71 2.92
N ALA A 14 -5.31 0.13 3.76
CA ALA A 14 -4.08 0.73 4.28
C ALA A 14 -3.02 -0.38 4.45
N LEU A 15 -2.69 -1.04 3.34
CA LEU A 15 -1.81 -2.21 3.31
C LEU A 15 -0.39 -1.79 2.95
N ASP A 16 0.61 -2.51 3.42
CA ASP A 16 2.02 -2.12 3.21
C ASP A 16 2.47 -2.39 1.76
N THR A 17 2.00 -3.48 1.15
CA THR A 17 2.51 -3.91 -0.16
C THR A 17 1.58 -3.55 -1.32
N ALA A 18 2.13 -3.41 -2.53
CA ALA A 18 1.34 -3.30 -3.74
C ALA A 18 0.56 -4.61 -4.02
N ALA A 19 1.19 -5.76 -3.78
CA ALA A 19 0.59 -7.07 -4.03
C ALA A 19 -0.70 -7.29 -3.22
N ASP A 20 -0.73 -6.91 -1.93
CA ASP A 20 -1.92 -7.07 -1.09
C ASP A 20 -3.03 -6.11 -1.53
N ARG A 21 -2.70 -4.90 -1.97
CA ARG A 21 -3.66 -3.95 -2.56
C ARG A 21 -4.28 -4.52 -3.84
N LEU A 22 -3.47 -5.13 -4.71
CA LEU A 22 -3.94 -5.82 -5.92
C LEU A 22 -4.86 -7.00 -5.55
N ALA A 23 -4.52 -7.76 -4.51
CA ALA A 23 -5.35 -8.86 -4.02
C ALA A 23 -6.72 -8.38 -3.50
N VAL A 24 -6.79 -7.26 -2.79
CA VAL A 24 -8.06 -6.64 -2.38
C VAL A 24 -8.90 -6.27 -3.60
N GLN A 25 -8.31 -5.63 -4.60
CA GLN A 25 -9.03 -5.28 -5.82
C GLN A 25 -9.50 -6.53 -6.58
N GLY A 26 -8.73 -7.61 -6.57
CA GLY A 26 -9.10 -8.92 -7.13
C GLY A 26 -10.27 -9.60 -6.40
N ALA A 27 -10.57 -9.21 -5.16
CA ALA A 27 -11.80 -9.62 -4.47
C ALA A 27 -13.05 -8.88 -4.99
N LEU A 28 -12.88 -7.91 -5.91
CA LEU A 28 -13.94 -7.19 -6.61
C LEU A 28 -14.96 -6.52 -5.65
N PRO A 29 -14.55 -5.64 -4.71
CA PRO A 29 -15.48 -4.81 -3.94
C PRO A 29 -16.18 -3.77 -4.84
N ARG A 30 -17.37 -3.29 -4.45
CA ARG A 30 -18.08 -2.22 -5.20
C ARG A 30 -17.37 -0.89 -5.09
N TRP A 31 -16.77 -0.63 -3.93
CA TRP A 31 -16.07 0.60 -3.65
C TRP A 31 -14.86 0.41 -2.74
N ILE A 32 -13.77 1.09 -3.06
CA ILE A 32 -12.52 1.08 -2.31
C ILE A 32 -12.11 2.51 -1.98
N ALA A 33 -11.73 2.75 -0.73
CA ALA A 33 -10.88 3.86 -0.35
C ALA A 33 -9.51 3.33 0.06
N ASN A 34 -8.44 3.79 -0.60
CA ASN A 34 -7.07 3.34 -0.35
C ASN A 34 -6.19 4.49 0.13
N ALA A 35 -5.69 4.37 1.34
CA ALA A 35 -4.68 5.26 1.90
C ALA A 35 -3.28 4.73 1.62
N TRP A 36 -2.36 5.67 1.40
CA TRP A 36 -0.97 5.33 1.15
C TRP A 36 -0.05 6.46 1.63
N THR A 37 1.19 6.09 1.93
CA THR A 37 2.29 6.99 2.27
C THR A 37 3.47 6.69 1.33
N GLN A 38 4.25 7.72 1.04
CA GLN A 38 5.51 7.68 0.31
C GLN A 38 6.52 8.57 1.04
N GLU A 39 7.76 8.60 0.55
CA GLU A 39 8.88 9.32 1.18
C GLU A 39 8.57 10.79 1.47
N HIS A 40 7.79 11.47 0.61
CA HIS A 40 7.54 12.91 0.71
C HIS A 40 6.06 13.30 0.77
N ASP A 41 5.17 12.34 0.50
CA ASP A 41 3.75 12.61 0.41
C ASP A 41 2.91 11.43 0.89
N LEU A 42 1.63 11.72 1.08
CA LEU A 42 0.60 10.76 1.42
C LEU A 42 -0.64 11.08 0.62
N GLY A 43 -1.56 10.14 0.58
CA GLY A 43 -2.82 10.38 -0.07
C GLY A 43 -3.88 9.36 0.22
N ILE A 44 -5.02 9.64 -0.37
CA ILE A 44 -6.15 8.74 -0.43
C ILE A 44 -6.67 8.68 -1.86
N SER A 45 -6.91 7.48 -2.34
CA SER A 45 -7.53 7.21 -3.62
C SER A 45 -8.87 6.49 -3.43
N ARG A 46 -9.80 6.72 -4.36
CA ARG A 46 -11.19 6.24 -4.29
C ARG A 46 -11.50 5.57 -5.61
N HIS A 47 -12.03 4.36 -5.55
CA HIS A 47 -12.19 3.51 -6.73
C HIS A 47 -13.53 2.78 -6.69
N GLY A 48 -14.37 3.01 -7.70
CA GLY A 48 -15.38 2.04 -8.10
C GLY A 48 -14.78 1.00 -9.05
N PHE A 49 -15.48 -0.12 -9.23
CA PHE A 49 -15.16 -1.07 -10.28
C PHE A 49 -16.25 -1.01 -11.37
N ASP A 50 -15.85 -1.03 -12.64
CA ASP A 50 -16.73 -0.86 -13.81
C ASP A 50 -17.43 0.53 -13.90
N ASP A 51 -16.83 1.59 -13.30
CA ASP A 51 -17.34 2.97 -13.33
C ASP A 51 -16.67 3.88 -14.39
N GLY A 52 -15.84 3.28 -15.24
CA GLY A 52 -15.04 3.98 -16.25
C GLY A 52 -13.79 4.71 -15.72
N GLN A 53 -13.57 4.73 -14.41
CA GLN A 53 -12.40 5.36 -13.78
C GLN A 53 -11.27 4.35 -13.53
N ALA A 54 -10.15 4.84 -13.01
CA ALA A 54 -9.04 3.98 -12.58
C ALA A 54 -9.45 3.14 -11.37
N CYS A 55 -9.37 1.81 -11.48
CA CYS A 55 -9.49 0.93 -10.32
C CYS A 55 -8.21 0.99 -9.46
N LEU A 56 -8.22 0.37 -8.28
CA LEU A 56 -7.04 0.34 -7.40
C LEU A 56 -5.83 -0.29 -8.09
N CYS A 57 -6.04 -1.35 -8.89
CA CYS A 57 -4.95 -2.00 -9.63
C CYS A 57 -4.25 -1.07 -10.62
N CYS A 58 -4.96 -0.11 -11.23
CA CYS A 58 -4.34 0.82 -12.18
C CYS A 58 -3.20 1.62 -11.53
N MET A 59 -3.28 1.88 -10.22
CA MET A 59 -2.25 2.66 -9.53
C MET A 59 -0.96 1.87 -9.26
N TYR A 60 -1.03 0.55 -9.26
CA TYR A 60 0.04 -0.35 -8.84
C TYR A 60 0.49 -1.31 -9.94
N LEU A 61 0.06 -1.06 -11.19
CA LEU A 61 0.51 -1.86 -12.32
C LEU A 61 2.02 -1.72 -12.51
N PRO A 62 2.75 -2.84 -12.67
CA PRO A 62 4.17 -2.78 -12.98
C PRO A 62 4.39 -2.08 -14.32
N SER A 63 5.16 -0.98 -14.29
CA SER A 63 5.58 -0.22 -15.48
C SER A 63 6.96 -0.64 -16.01
N GLY A 64 7.61 -1.62 -15.38
CA GLY A 64 8.92 -2.13 -15.78
C GLY A 64 9.47 -3.19 -14.82
N LYS A 65 10.72 -3.59 -15.01
CA LYS A 65 11.44 -4.45 -14.06
C LYS A 65 11.72 -3.67 -12.78
N SER A 66 11.11 -4.08 -11.67
CA SER A 66 11.50 -3.64 -10.33
C SER A 66 12.48 -4.63 -9.72
N LYS A 67 13.25 -4.18 -8.73
CA LYS A 67 14.02 -5.09 -7.87
C LYS A 67 13.05 -5.95 -7.06
N ASP A 68 13.47 -7.17 -6.77
CA ASP A 68 12.72 -8.04 -5.87
C ASP A 68 12.82 -7.54 -4.42
N GLU A 69 11.84 -7.91 -3.58
CA GLU A 69 11.78 -7.50 -2.17
C GLU A 69 13.09 -7.76 -1.41
N HIS A 70 13.70 -8.93 -1.61
CA HIS A 70 14.95 -9.30 -0.96
C HIS A 70 16.15 -8.45 -1.40
N GLN A 71 16.14 -7.95 -2.64
CA GLN A 71 17.19 -7.04 -3.15
C GLN A 71 17.03 -5.65 -2.54
N LEU A 72 15.79 -5.15 -2.44
CA LEU A 72 15.49 -3.87 -1.80
C LEU A 72 15.88 -3.87 -0.32
N ILE A 73 15.45 -4.91 0.43
CA ILE A 73 15.79 -5.05 1.86
C ILE A 73 17.31 -5.13 2.07
N ALA A 74 18.03 -5.91 1.24
CA ALA A 74 19.48 -6.02 1.35
C ALA A 74 20.20 -4.67 1.12
N GLU A 75 19.74 -3.89 0.14
CA GLU A 75 20.27 -2.55 -0.14
C GLU A 75 20.01 -1.58 1.01
N GLU A 76 18.81 -1.60 1.58
CA GLU A 76 18.43 -0.70 2.69
C GLU A 76 19.13 -1.06 4.00
N LEU A 77 19.44 -2.33 4.22
CA LEU A 77 20.28 -2.81 5.32
C LEU A 77 21.79 -2.52 5.09
N GLY A 78 22.16 -1.97 3.94
CA GLY A 78 23.55 -1.64 3.59
C GLY A 78 24.42 -2.84 3.21
N ILE A 79 23.81 -4.00 2.95
CA ILE A 79 24.49 -5.27 2.63
C ILE A 79 23.90 -5.89 1.34
N PRO A 80 23.97 -5.18 0.19
CA PRO A 80 23.34 -5.63 -1.06
C PRO A 80 23.81 -7.01 -1.53
N GLU A 81 25.04 -7.40 -1.20
CA GLU A 81 25.61 -8.71 -1.51
C GLU A 81 24.93 -9.87 -0.76
N ALA A 82 24.19 -9.57 0.32
CA ALA A 82 23.50 -10.57 1.13
C ALA A 82 22.10 -10.96 0.59
N HIS A 83 21.69 -10.50 -0.59
CA HIS A 83 20.30 -10.62 -1.04
C HIS A 83 19.77 -12.08 -1.08
N GLU A 84 20.59 -13.10 -1.39
CA GLU A 84 20.16 -14.51 -1.33
C GLU A 84 19.96 -15.01 0.11
N GLN A 85 20.76 -14.53 1.07
CA GLN A 85 20.55 -14.82 2.49
C GLN A 85 19.25 -14.16 2.97
N VAL A 86 19.02 -12.90 2.59
CA VAL A 86 17.77 -12.17 2.87
C VAL A 86 16.56 -12.91 2.29
N LYS A 87 16.63 -13.35 1.04
CA LYS A 87 15.57 -14.14 0.39
C LYS A 87 15.25 -15.41 1.16
N THR A 88 16.27 -16.16 1.57
CA THR A 88 16.11 -17.38 2.35
C THR A 88 15.42 -17.10 3.69
N LEU A 89 15.84 -16.05 4.40
CA LEU A 89 15.22 -15.64 5.67
C LEU A 89 13.76 -15.21 5.50
N LEU A 90 13.42 -14.49 4.43
CA LEU A 90 12.03 -14.10 4.12
C LEU A 90 11.15 -15.32 3.80
N GLN A 91 11.66 -16.27 3.04
CA GLN A 91 10.91 -17.45 2.60
C GLN A 91 10.68 -18.46 3.73
N THR A 92 11.68 -18.65 4.58
CA THR A 92 11.62 -19.61 5.70
C THR A 92 11.04 -19.01 6.98
N ASN A 93 10.89 -17.69 7.02
CA ASN A 93 10.56 -16.92 8.23
C ASN A 93 11.51 -17.23 9.40
N ALA A 94 12.77 -17.58 9.08
CA ALA A 94 13.78 -17.91 10.07
C ALA A 94 14.28 -16.65 10.81
N GLY A 95 14.81 -16.88 12.01
CA GLY A 95 15.41 -15.82 12.82
C GLY A 95 16.69 -15.26 12.19
N VAL A 96 16.91 -13.95 12.32
CA VAL A 96 18.15 -13.32 11.85
C VAL A 96 19.33 -13.78 12.71
N PRO A 97 20.42 -14.29 12.10
CA PRO A 97 21.56 -14.77 12.87
C PRO A 97 22.42 -13.61 13.38
N ASN A 98 23.22 -13.87 14.41
CA ASN A 98 24.03 -12.83 15.06
C ASN A 98 25.02 -12.16 14.10
N ASP A 99 25.71 -12.95 13.26
CA ASP A 99 26.65 -12.46 12.26
C ASP A 99 25.99 -11.52 11.24
N PHE A 100 24.73 -11.80 10.88
CA PHE A 100 23.96 -10.94 9.99
C PHE A 100 23.69 -9.58 10.66
N VAL A 101 23.27 -9.57 11.92
CA VAL A 101 23.03 -8.32 12.66
C VAL A 101 24.33 -7.51 12.84
N VAL A 102 25.46 -8.18 13.11
CA VAL A 102 26.78 -7.52 13.18
C VAL A 102 27.16 -6.89 11.84
N ARG A 103 26.93 -7.58 10.72
CA ARG A 103 27.18 -7.02 9.38
C ARG A 103 26.33 -5.79 9.10
N VAL A 104 25.05 -5.82 9.45
CA VAL A 104 24.16 -4.66 9.32
C VAL A 104 24.64 -3.50 10.20
N ALA A 105 24.96 -3.76 11.47
CA ALA A 105 25.49 -2.74 12.39
C ALA A 105 26.74 -2.05 11.81
N THR A 106 27.66 -2.85 11.28
CA THR A 106 28.89 -2.39 10.64
C THR A 106 28.60 -1.56 9.38
N ALA A 107 27.77 -2.07 8.47
CA ALA A 107 27.43 -1.40 7.22
C ALA A 107 26.77 -0.04 7.47
N MET A 108 25.87 0.01 8.46
CA MET A 108 25.14 1.21 8.86
C MET A 108 25.95 2.13 9.80
N ALA A 109 27.10 1.67 10.30
CA ALA A 109 27.95 2.37 11.27
C ALA A 109 27.21 2.73 12.57
N VAL A 110 26.47 1.77 13.11
CA VAL A 110 25.79 1.89 14.41
C VAL A 110 26.31 0.84 15.40
N PRO A 111 26.21 1.09 16.73
CA PRO A 111 26.56 0.09 17.73
C PRO A 111 25.74 -1.20 17.58
N PHE A 112 26.31 -2.34 17.97
CA PHE A 112 25.63 -3.63 17.90
C PHE A 112 24.61 -3.81 19.02
N GLU A 113 24.90 -3.26 20.20
CA GLU A 113 24.12 -3.46 21.43
C GLU A 113 22.63 -3.11 21.28
N PRO A 114 22.24 -2.01 20.60
CA PRO A 114 20.83 -1.71 20.33
C PRO A 114 20.15 -2.69 19.37
N LEU A 115 20.92 -3.38 18.52
CA LEU A 115 20.41 -4.34 17.56
C LEU A 115 20.41 -5.79 18.08
N ALA A 116 21.16 -6.06 19.16
CA ALA A 116 21.24 -7.38 19.79
C ALA A 116 19.88 -8.03 20.11
N PRO A 117 18.83 -7.29 20.57
CA PRO A 117 17.52 -7.87 20.85
C PRO A 117 16.81 -8.49 19.63
N PHE A 118 17.22 -8.12 18.41
CA PHE A 118 16.63 -8.64 17.19
C PHE A 118 17.22 -9.98 16.75
N VAL A 119 18.36 -10.39 17.32
CA VAL A 119 18.96 -11.69 17.01
C VAL A 119 17.96 -12.81 17.30
N GLY A 120 17.73 -13.68 16.31
CA GLY A 120 16.74 -14.76 16.38
C GLY A 120 15.31 -14.35 16.04
N GLN A 121 15.00 -13.06 15.88
CA GLN A 121 13.68 -12.62 15.41
C GLN A 121 13.54 -12.74 13.89
N PRO A 122 12.32 -12.89 13.35
CA PRO A 122 12.11 -12.90 11.90
C PRO A 122 12.66 -11.64 11.22
N LEU A 123 13.26 -11.82 10.04
CA LEU A 123 13.84 -10.72 9.27
C LEU A 123 12.87 -9.56 9.03
N ARG A 124 11.58 -9.84 8.79
CA ARG A 124 10.56 -8.80 8.60
C ARG A 124 10.39 -7.93 9.86
N SER A 125 10.38 -8.54 11.04
CA SER A 125 10.29 -7.82 12.31
C SER A 125 11.54 -6.98 12.57
N PHE A 126 12.72 -7.55 12.32
CA PHE A 126 13.98 -6.80 12.41
C PHE A 126 14.00 -5.59 11.47
N TYR A 127 13.72 -5.80 10.18
CA TYR A 127 13.70 -4.73 9.18
C TYR A 127 12.67 -3.64 9.51
N GLN A 128 11.45 -4.02 9.88
CA GLN A 128 10.39 -3.08 10.25
C GLN A 128 10.76 -2.24 11.47
N GLN A 129 11.37 -2.81 12.50
CA GLN A 129 11.67 -2.09 13.74
C GLN A 129 13.00 -1.32 13.67
N ALA A 130 14.03 -1.89 13.04
CA ALA A 130 15.35 -1.26 12.96
C ALA A 130 15.39 -0.14 11.90
N ILE A 131 14.80 -0.38 10.72
CA ILE A 131 14.83 0.56 9.58
C ILE A 131 13.57 1.43 9.57
N CYS A 132 12.37 0.85 9.41
CA CYS A 132 11.13 1.64 9.32
C CYS A 132 10.77 2.30 10.66
N GLY A 133 11.13 1.68 11.79
CA GLY A 133 10.91 2.21 13.14
C GLY A 133 11.89 3.30 13.56
N GLY A 134 12.89 3.62 12.72
CA GLY A 134 13.79 4.75 12.95
C GLY A 134 14.88 4.52 14.00
N LEU A 135 15.07 3.30 14.52
CA LEU A 135 16.12 3.01 15.51
C LEU A 135 17.52 3.33 14.96
N VAL A 136 17.82 2.89 13.73
CA VAL A 136 19.12 3.20 13.09
C VAL A 136 19.27 4.69 12.84
N PHE A 137 18.18 5.39 12.51
CA PHE A 137 18.21 6.84 12.33
C PHE A 137 18.58 7.55 13.64
N GLN A 138 17.96 7.18 14.76
CA GLN A 138 18.27 7.73 16.09
C GLN A 138 19.73 7.51 16.49
N LEU A 139 20.27 6.31 16.22
CA LEU A 139 21.65 5.96 16.54
C LEU A 139 22.69 6.65 15.66
N SER A 140 22.29 7.12 14.47
CA SER A 140 23.17 7.80 13.52
C SER A 140 23.21 9.33 13.68
N GLU A 141 22.52 9.88 14.68
CA GLU A 141 22.38 11.33 14.93
C GLU A 141 21.94 12.14 13.68
N GLY A 142 21.25 11.51 12.72
CA GLY A 142 20.86 12.13 11.46
C GLY A 142 22.02 12.48 10.51
N SER A 143 23.25 12.05 10.82
CA SER A 143 24.47 12.42 10.10
C SER A 143 24.69 11.63 8.79
N ARG A 144 24.01 10.49 8.64
CA ARG A 144 24.11 9.66 7.43
C ARG A 144 22.81 9.76 6.62
N ARG A 145 22.96 9.89 5.29
CA ARG A 145 21.89 9.67 4.30
C ARG A 145 21.46 8.20 4.29
N VAL A 146 21.03 7.65 5.42
CA VAL A 146 20.13 6.49 5.39
C VAL A 146 18.92 7.02 4.62
N ARG A 147 18.66 6.43 3.45
CA ARG A 147 17.50 6.74 2.62
C ARG A 147 16.31 6.62 3.56
N THR A 148 15.78 7.76 3.97
CA THR A 148 15.05 7.84 5.24
C THR A 148 13.63 7.39 4.92
N VAL A 149 13.42 6.08 4.90
CA VAL A 149 12.08 5.47 4.87
C VAL A 149 11.51 5.48 6.29
N VAL A 150 11.67 6.60 6.99
CA VAL A 150 10.94 6.86 8.21
C VAL A 150 9.69 7.59 7.73
N PRO A 151 8.54 6.91 7.55
CA PRO A 151 7.30 7.65 7.45
C PRO A 151 7.25 8.50 8.71
N MET A 152 7.27 9.81 8.54
CA MET A 152 7.09 10.69 9.69
C MET A 152 5.77 10.25 10.32
N ALA A 153 5.71 9.85 11.59
CA ALA A 153 4.53 9.13 12.13
C ALA A 153 3.19 9.84 11.84
N PHE A 154 3.23 11.17 11.71
CA PHE A 154 2.10 12.00 11.30
C PHE A 154 1.59 11.73 9.87
N GLN A 155 2.43 11.25 8.94
CA GLN A 155 2.04 10.81 7.60
C GLN A 155 1.02 9.68 7.66
N SER A 156 1.34 8.61 8.40
CA SER A 156 0.44 7.46 8.54
C SER A 156 -0.84 7.85 9.29
N VAL A 157 -0.74 8.68 10.33
CA VAL A 157 -1.91 9.21 11.05
C VAL A 157 -2.80 10.05 10.14
N LEU A 158 -2.24 10.99 9.39
CA LEU A 158 -3.01 11.85 8.49
C LEU A 158 -3.65 11.05 7.36
N ALA A 159 -2.93 10.09 6.76
CA ALA A 159 -3.48 9.18 5.75
C ALA A 159 -4.64 8.35 6.33
N GLY A 160 -4.51 7.86 7.56
CA GLY A 160 -5.57 7.14 8.28
C GLY A 160 -6.78 8.00 8.61
N ILE A 161 -6.59 9.26 9.03
CA ILE A 161 -7.68 10.22 9.27
C ILE A 161 -8.43 10.50 7.96
N MET A 162 -7.70 10.72 6.86
CA MET A 162 -8.30 10.91 5.54
C MET A 162 -9.11 9.69 5.10
N LEU A 163 -8.60 8.47 5.36
CA LEU A 163 -9.31 7.22 5.12
C LEU A 163 -10.61 7.12 5.90
N ALA A 164 -10.55 7.33 7.21
CA ALA A 164 -11.73 7.32 8.06
C ALA A 164 -12.76 8.35 7.57
N ALA A 165 -12.31 9.55 7.20
CA ALA A 165 -13.20 10.60 6.69
C ALA A 165 -13.90 10.20 5.39
N ASP A 166 -13.23 9.56 4.44
CA ASP A 166 -13.87 9.09 3.20
C ASP A 166 -14.83 7.93 3.44
N LEU A 167 -14.50 6.99 4.32
CA LEU A 167 -15.40 5.92 4.72
C LEU A 167 -16.69 6.48 5.34
N VAL A 168 -16.57 7.46 6.24
CA VAL A 168 -17.71 8.14 6.87
C VAL A 168 -18.53 8.92 5.83
N LYS A 169 -17.89 9.67 4.93
CA LYS A 169 -18.58 10.40 3.87
C LYS A 169 -19.37 9.48 2.96
N HIS A 170 -18.75 8.38 2.51
CA HIS A 170 -19.40 7.39 1.68
C HIS A 170 -20.58 6.74 2.41
N SER A 171 -20.40 6.32 3.66
CA SER A 171 -21.46 5.71 4.47
C SER A 171 -22.62 6.65 4.76
N ALA A 172 -22.38 7.96 4.86
CA ALA A 172 -23.39 8.98 5.08
C ALA A 172 -24.03 9.50 3.78
N GLY A 173 -23.65 8.96 2.61
CA GLY A 173 -24.21 9.34 1.32
C GLY A 173 -23.80 10.75 0.85
N PHE A 174 -22.68 11.28 1.36
CA PHE A 174 -22.15 12.54 0.84
C PHE A 174 -21.70 12.37 -0.61
N PRO A 175 -21.79 13.44 -1.43
CA PRO A 175 -21.28 13.42 -2.79
C PRO A 175 -19.82 12.98 -2.80
N MET A 176 -19.53 11.98 -3.62
CA MET A 176 -18.18 11.50 -3.81
C MET A 176 -17.31 12.60 -4.43
N SER A 177 -16.06 12.67 -3.98
CA SER A 177 -15.08 13.59 -4.55
C SER A 177 -14.98 13.36 -6.08
N PRO A 178 -14.97 14.43 -6.89
CA PRO A 178 -14.90 14.30 -8.35
C PRO A 178 -13.53 13.80 -8.83
N THR A 179 -12.51 13.81 -7.96
CA THR A 179 -11.20 13.24 -8.26
C THR A 179 -11.05 11.84 -7.66
N THR A 180 -10.38 10.97 -8.40
CA THR A 180 -10.02 9.60 -7.97
C THR A 180 -8.95 9.58 -6.89
N SER A 181 -8.18 10.67 -6.67
CA SER A 181 -7.16 10.71 -5.63
C SER A 181 -6.90 12.12 -5.09
N THR A 182 -6.56 12.19 -3.81
CA THR A 182 -6.14 13.40 -3.09
C THR A 182 -4.74 13.18 -2.54
N ARG A 183 -3.83 14.12 -2.78
CA ARG A 183 -2.41 14.02 -2.40
C ARG A 183 -1.96 15.22 -1.59
N VAL A 184 -1.20 14.96 -0.52
CA VAL A 184 -0.59 15.98 0.33
C VAL A 184 0.91 15.76 0.36
N ASN A 185 1.66 16.73 -0.16
CA ASN A 185 3.11 16.78 -0.03
C ASN A 185 3.46 17.59 1.23
N LEU A 186 4.17 16.96 2.16
CA LEU A 186 4.42 17.55 3.49
C LEU A 186 5.67 18.42 3.54
N LEU A 187 6.45 18.43 2.47
CA LEU A 187 7.62 19.30 2.32
C LEU A 187 7.26 20.63 1.65
N ARG A 188 5.98 20.86 1.37
CA ARG A 188 5.48 22.07 0.71
C ARG A 188 4.28 22.63 1.48
N PRO A 189 4.04 23.95 1.42
CA PRO A 189 2.78 24.52 1.88
C PRO A 189 1.58 23.82 1.24
N LEU A 190 0.48 23.68 1.98
CA LEU A 190 -0.75 23.11 1.45
C LEU A 190 -1.25 23.94 0.27
N GLY A 191 -1.39 23.29 -0.88
CA GLY A 191 -1.97 23.91 -2.07
C GLY A 191 -3.46 24.20 -1.88
N SER A 192 -3.99 25.12 -2.68
CA SER A 192 -5.43 25.41 -2.72
C SER A 192 -6.27 24.25 -3.26
N HIS A 193 -5.65 23.36 -4.05
CA HIS A 193 -6.26 22.16 -4.59
C HIS A 193 -5.34 20.97 -4.35
N LEU A 194 -5.89 19.89 -3.81
CA LEU A 194 -5.17 18.66 -3.50
C LEU A 194 -5.54 17.50 -4.43
N HIS A 195 -6.29 17.79 -5.50
CA HIS A 195 -6.74 16.79 -6.46
C HIS A 195 -5.56 16.25 -7.28
N ASP A 196 -5.43 14.93 -7.34
CA ASP A 196 -4.41 14.21 -8.13
C ASP A 196 -5.10 13.12 -8.95
N PRO A 197 -5.92 13.49 -9.96
CA PRO A 197 -6.71 12.53 -10.72
C PRO A 197 -5.82 11.48 -11.38
N LYS A 198 -6.19 10.21 -11.20
CA LYS A 198 -5.58 9.06 -11.86
C LYS A 198 -6.49 8.55 -12.97
N ALA A 199 -5.89 8.44 -14.16
CA ALA A 199 -6.53 7.85 -15.32
C ALA A 199 -6.45 6.31 -15.26
N LYS A 200 -7.42 5.65 -15.91
CA LYS A 200 -7.39 4.22 -16.15
C LYS A 200 -6.13 3.87 -16.95
N ASP A 201 -5.51 2.73 -16.63
CA ASP A 201 -4.37 2.24 -17.39
C ASP A 201 -4.76 1.96 -18.85
N SER A 202 -3.98 2.50 -19.79
CA SER A 202 -4.25 2.42 -21.23
C SER A 202 -3.66 1.18 -21.89
N SER A 203 -2.84 0.39 -21.18
CA SER A 203 -2.18 -0.79 -21.75
C SER A 203 -3.12 -2.00 -21.89
N GLY A 204 -4.33 -1.93 -21.32
CA GLY A 204 -5.30 -3.02 -21.32
C GLY A 204 -4.95 -4.17 -20.36
N ARG A 205 -3.81 -4.10 -19.66
CA ARG A 205 -3.36 -5.15 -18.73
C ARG A 205 -4.08 -5.14 -17.37
N CYS A 206 -4.79 -4.06 -17.06
CA CYS A 206 -5.47 -3.94 -15.78
C CYS A 206 -6.75 -4.77 -15.75
N ILE A 207 -7.06 -5.38 -14.60
CA ILE A 207 -8.26 -6.20 -14.44
C ILE A 207 -9.58 -5.43 -14.67
N CYS A 208 -9.57 -4.09 -14.55
CA CYS A 208 -10.75 -3.27 -14.88
C CYS A 208 -10.97 -3.06 -16.39
N SER A 209 -10.05 -3.57 -17.22
CA SER A 209 -10.15 -3.60 -18.68
C SER A 209 -10.32 -5.05 -19.19
N ASP A 210 -10.42 -6.02 -18.29
CA ASP A 210 -10.50 -7.44 -18.60
C ASP A 210 -11.96 -7.91 -18.49
N ASP A 211 -12.47 -8.51 -19.56
CA ASP A 211 -13.88 -8.90 -19.66
C ASP A 211 -14.27 -9.99 -18.66
N ASP A 212 -13.35 -10.90 -18.30
CA ASP A 212 -13.62 -11.97 -17.34
C ASP A 212 -13.82 -11.39 -15.93
N PHE A 213 -13.00 -10.41 -15.55
CA PHE A 213 -13.14 -9.72 -14.26
C PHE A 213 -14.38 -8.84 -14.21
N ILE A 214 -14.72 -8.15 -15.31
CA ILE A 214 -15.96 -7.36 -15.41
C ILE A 214 -17.18 -8.29 -15.30
N ALA A 215 -17.20 -9.41 -16.04
CA ALA A 215 -18.27 -10.39 -15.96
C ALA A 215 -18.37 -11.04 -14.57
N ALA A 216 -17.23 -11.31 -13.91
CA ALA A 216 -17.22 -11.80 -12.53
C ALA A 216 -17.79 -10.76 -11.54
N TYR A 217 -17.44 -9.47 -11.71
CA TYR A 217 -17.98 -8.38 -10.89
C TYR A 217 -19.50 -8.26 -11.05
N ARG A 218 -19.99 -8.24 -12.29
CA ARG A 218 -21.44 -8.17 -12.58
C ARG A 218 -22.20 -9.37 -12.03
N ARG A 219 -21.65 -10.59 -12.15
CA ARG A 219 -22.23 -11.79 -11.52
C ARG A 219 -22.25 -11.71 -9.98
N LYS A 220 -21.22 -11.12 -9.37
CA LYS A 220 -21.11 -10.99 -7.91
C LYS A 220 -22.19 -10.08 -7.33
N TYR A 221 -22.55 -9.01 -8.03
CA TYR A 221 -23.51 -8.02 -7.53
C TYR A 221 -24.89 -8.04 -8.21
N GLY A 222 -25.09 -8.95 -9.18
CA GLY A 222 -26.24 -8.91 -10.09
C GLY A 222 -26.11 -7.77 -11.09
N GLU A 223 -26.70 -7.92 -12.28
CA GLU A 223 -26.92 -6.78 -13.18
C GLU A 223 -27.59 -5.64 -12.41
N PRO A 224 -27.30 -4.37 -12.77
CA PRO A 224 -27.95 -3.24 -12.12
C PRO A 224 -29.47 -3.44 -12.18
N VAL A 225 -30.14 -3.21 -11.05
CA VAL A 225 -31.58 -3.00 -11.02
C VAL A 225 -31.85 -1.84 -11.97
N ASP A 226 -32.36 -2.14 -13.16
CA ASP A 226 -32.98 -1.16 -14.04
C ASP A 226 -33.90 -0.31 -13.18
N GLN A 227 -33.74 1.00 -13.28
CA GLN A 227 -34.69 1.94 -12.75
C GLN A 227 -36.06 1.55 -13.29
N VAL A 228 -36.92 1.17 -12.35
CA VAL A 228 -38.37 1.02 -12.42
C VAL A 228 -38.93 1.52 -13.75
N SER A 229 -39.39 0.57 -14.55
CA SER A 229 -40.35 0.81 -15.62
C SER A 229 -41.50 1.64 -15.06
N ASP A 230 -41.67 2.85 -15.60
CA ASP A 230 -42.90 3.62 -15.44
C ASP A 230 -44.05 2.78 -15.98
N VAL A 231 -44.74 2.11 -15.06
CA VAL A 231 -46.06 1.55 -15.30
C VAL A 231 -47.06 2.68 -15.07
N SER A 232 -47.71 3.06 -16.17
CA SER A 232 -49.03 3.68 -16.28
C SER A 232 -49.12 5.21 -16.35
N ALA A 233 -49.50 5.69 -17.54
CA ALA A 233 -50.82 6.29 -17.69
C ALA A 233 -51.39 5.96 -19.08
N ALA A 234 -52.57 5.34 -19.06
CA ALA A 234 -53.48 5.21 -20.19
C ALA A 234 -54.14 6.56 -20.55
#